data_AF-A0A1W9GZF3-F1
#
_entry.id   AF-A0A1W9GZF3-F1
#
_cell.length_a   1.000
_cell.length_b   1.000
_cell.length_c   1.000
_cell.angle_alpha   90.00
_cell.angle_beta   90.00
_cell.angle_gamma   90.00
#
_symmetry.space_group_name_H-M   'P 1'
#
loop_
_entity.id
_entity.type
_entity.pdbx_description
1 polymer ?
#
loop_
_entity_poly.entity_id
_entity_poly.type
_entity_poly.pdbx_seq_one_letter_code
_entity_poly.pdbx_strand_id
1 'polypeptide(L)'
;MEMSVRQFQEQIAEALAAVERGERVVITRDGVAVAIVEPPETEPRFTPGEQSSMTEAERVASFKQRIERARTLAGLDKKPLDFPLDEEWRKNFDDPAWGRSLFGLDTEEKASKP
;
A
#
# COMPACT_ATOMS: atom_id res chain seq x y z
N MET A 1 12.48 -8.15 -39.71
CA MET A 1 11.35 -9.03 -39.32
C MET A 1 10.18 -8.13 -39.00
N GLU A 2 9.12 -8.18 -39.80
CA GLU A 2 7.86 -7.53 -39.44
C GLU A 2 7.02 -8.55 -38.66
N MET A 3 6.74 -8.25 -37.40
CA MET A 3 5.86 -9.07 -36.56
C MET A 3 4.44 -8.54 -36.68
N SER A 4 3.46 -9.44 -36.74
CA SER A 4 2.05 -9.04 -36.77
C SER A 4 1.64 -8.42 -35.43
N VAL A 5 0.65 -7.54 -35.45
CA VAL A 5 0.08 -6.92 -34.23
C VAL A 5 -0.35 -7.98 -33.22
N ARG A 6 -0.88 -9.12 -33.70
CA ARG A 6 -1.32 -10.23 -32.86
C ARG A 6 -0.14 -10.89 -32.13
N GLN A 7 0.94 -11.18 -32.84
CA GLN A 7 2.15 -11.76 -32.23
C GLN A 7 2.76 -10.83 -31.19
N PHE A 8 2.74 -9.51 -31.45
CA PHE A 8 3.20 -8.53 -30.48
C PHE A 8 2.34 -8.52 -29.20
N GLN A 9 1.01 -8.62 -29.32
CA GLN A 9 0.12 -8.71 -28.16
C GLN A 9 0.34 -9.99 -27.35
N GLU A 10 0.54 -11.13 -28.03
CA GLU A 10 0.85 -12.41 -27.38
C GLU A 10 2.18 -12.32 -26.60
N GLN A 11 3.20 -11.69 -27.18
CA GLN A 11 4.50 -11.49 -26.54
C GLN A 11 4.42 -10.54 -25.33
N ILE A 12 3.59 -9.51 -25.39
CA ILE A 12 3.33 -8.63 -24.22
C ILE A 12 2.62 -9.41 -23.11
N ALA A 13 1.60 -10.21 -23.46
CA ALA A 13 0.85 -10.98 -22.48
C ALA A 13 1.76 -11.98 -21.75
N GLU A 14 2.64 -12.66 -22.48
CA GLU A 14 3.65 -13.56 -21.92
C GLU A 14 4.63 -12.83 -21.00
N ALA A 15 5.12 -11.66 -21.42
CA ALA A 15 6.00 -10.83 -20.62
C ALA A 15 5.33 -10.38 -19.31
N LEU A 16 4.07 -9.96 -19.34
CA LEU A 16 3.33 -9.59 -18.14
C LEU A 16 3.10 -10.79 -17.22
N ALA A 17 2.75 -11.96 -17.76
CA ALA A 17 2.59 -13.18 -16.97
C ALA A 17 3.92 -13.63 -16.32
N ALA A 18 5.07 -13.37 -16.94
CA ALA A 18 6.37 -13.61 -16.34
C ALA A 18 6.61 -12.69 -15.13
N VAL A 19 6.30 -11.40 -15.27
CA VAL A 19 6.38 -10.41 -14.17
C VAL A 19 5.49 -10.82 -13.00
N GLU A 20 4.25 -11.23 -13.26
CA GLU A 20 3.32 -11.72 -12.23
C GLU A 20 3.83 -12.98 -11.51
N ARG A 21 4.60 -13.83 -12.19
CA ARG A 21 5.24 -15.02 -11.60
C ARG A 21 6.50 -14.70 -10.79
N GLY A 22 6.92 -13.43 -10.74
CA GLY A 22 8.13 -13.03 -10.01
C GLY A 22 9.38 -12.89 -10.87
N GLU A 23 9.26 -12.95 -12.21
CA GLU A 23 10.41 -12.85 -13.12
C GLU A 23 10.65 -11.40 -13.55
N ARG A 24 11.91 -11.00 -13.65
CA ARG A 24 12.29 -9.67 -14.15
C ARG A 24 12.29 -9.67 -15.67
N VAL A 25 11.58 -8.72 -16.27
CA VAL A 25 11.53 -8.56 -17.73
C VAL A 25 12.27 -7.30 -18.17
N VAL A 26 13.11 -7.42 -19.20
CA VAL A 26 13.83 -6.29 -19.80
C VAL A 26 13.27 -6.04 -21.20
N ILE A 27 12.74 -4.83 -21.42
CA ILE A 27 12.27 -4.38 -22.73
C ILE A 27 13.46 -3.78 -23.46
N THR A 28 13.75 -4.32 -24.64
CA THR A 28 14.84 -3.84 -25.50
C THR A 28 14.30 -3.22 -26.79
N ARG A 29 15.03 -2.24 -27.31
CA ARG A 29 14.84 -1.65 -28.64
C ARG A 29 16.19 -1.72 -29.34
N ASP A 30 16.23 -2.36 -30.50
CA ASP A 30 17.46 -2.52 -31.29
C ASP A 30 18.62 -3.15 -30.49
N GLY A 31 18.29 -4.10 -29.58
CA GLY A 31 19.26 -4.75 -28.69
C GLY A 31 19.68 -3.94 -27.48
N VAL A 32 19.21 -2.69 -27.35
CA VAL A 32 19.51 -1.80 -26.21
C VAL A 32 18.35 -1.85 -25.21
N ALA A 33 18.64 -2.07 -23.93
CA ALA A 33 17.63 -2.02 -22.88
C ALA A 33 17.04 -0.61 -22.74
N VAL A 34 15.71 -0.49 -22.85
CA VAL A 34 14.98 0.78 -22.76
C VAL A 34 14.06 0.86 -21.55
N ALA A 35 13.62 -0.28 -21.01
CA ALA A 35 12.85 -0.34 -19.78
C ALA A 35 13.05 -1.69 -19.07
N ILE A 36 12.84 -1.69 -17.75
CA ILE A 36 12.88 -2.87 -16.90
C ILE A 36 11.52 -2.93 -16.20
N VAL A 37 10.85 -4.06 -16.29
CA VAL A 37 9.65 -4.36 -15.53
C VAL A 37 10.05 -5.33 -14.43
N GLU A 38 10.05 -4.83 -13.20
CA GLU A 38 10.32 -5.64 -12.02
C GLU A 38 9.04 -6.34 -11.57
N PRO A 39 9.13 -7.58 -11.07
CA PRO A 39 8.00 -8.24 -10.46
C PRO A 39 7.46 -7.38 -9.31
N PRO A 40 6.13 -7.36 -9.06
CA PRO A 40 5.61 -6.73 -7.88
C PRO A 40 6.31 -7.38 -6.69
N GLU A 41 7.01 -6.58 -5.87
CA GLU A 41 7.62 -7.10 -4.67
C GLU A 41 6.52 -7.79 -3.86
N THR A 42 6.55 -9.12 -3.85
CA THR A 42 5.67 -9.92 -3.02
C THR A 42 5.94 -9.41 -1.63
N GLU A 43 4.96 -8.72 -1.02
CA GLU A 43 5.09 -8.40 0.40
C GLU A 43 5.52 -9.69 1.09
N PRO A 44 6.51 -9.66 2.00
CA PRO A 44 6.77 -10.82 2.82
C PRO A 44 5.46 -11.14 3.55
N ARG A 45 4.72 -12.09 2.99
CA ARG A 45 3.51 -12.64 3.58
C ARG A 45 4.05 -13.43 4.74
N PHE A 46 4.16 -12.79 5.90
CA PHE A 46 4.36 -13.50 7.14
C PHE A 46 3.30 -14.58 7.20
N THR A 47 3.71 -15.83 7.11
CA THR A 47 2.79 -16.92 7.36
C THR A 47 2.30 -16.77 8.80
N PRO A 48 1.04 -17.09 9.13
CA PRO A 48 0.55 -17.00 10.50
C PRO A 48 1.43 -17.74 11.53
N GLY A 49 2.22 -18.73 11.08
CA GLY A 49 3.21 -19.44 11.90
C GLY A 49 4.49 -18.65 12.19
N GLU A 50 5.00 -17.84 11.25
CA GLU A 50 6.24 -17.05 11.43
C GLU A 50 6.07 -15.86 12.38
N GLN A 51 4.87 -15.27 12.44
CA GLN A 51 4.60 -14.17 13.38
C GLN A 51 4.65 -14.63 14.85
N SER A 52 4.40 -15.92 15.09
CA SER A 52 4.36 -16.51 16.43
C SER A 52 5.74 -16.80 17.00
N SER A 53 6.79 -16.82 16.17
CA SER A 53 8.19 -17.00 16.60
C SER A 53 8.98 -15.70 16.71
N MET A 54 8.39 -14.56 16.31
CA MET A 54 9.03 -13.26 16.39
C MET A 54 8.90 -12.65 17.78
N THR A 55 9.98 -12.05 18.26
CA THR A 55 9.95 -11.23 19.47
C THR A 55 9.05 -10.00 19.29
N GLU A 56 8.61 -9.40 20.41
CA GLU A 56 7.88 -8.12 20.41
C GLU A 56 8.60 -7.05 19.58
N ALA A 57 9.91 -6.94 19.73
CA ALA A 57 10.74 -5.96 19.05
C ALA A 57 10.76 -6.15 17.54
N GLU A 58 10.90 -7.39 17.08
CA GLU A 58 10.90 -7.72 15.64
C GLU A 58 9.52 -7.47 15.02
N ARG A 59 8.43 -7.76 15.75
CA ARG A 59 7.07 -7.47 15.29
C ARG A 59 6.85 -5.96 15.11
N VAL A 60 7.31 -5.15 16.08
CA VAL A 60 7.25 -3.69 16.00
C VAL A 60 8.11 -3.16 14.85
N ALA A 61 9.31 -3.70 14.64
CA ALA A 61 10.18 -3.29 13.55
C ALA A 61 9.56 -3.59 12.16
N SER A 62 9.03 -4.80 11.98
CA SER A 62 8.31 -5.21 10.76
C SER A 62 7.09 -4.31 10.49
N PHE A 63 6.31 -4.02 11.53
CA PHE A 63 5.15 -3.13 11.41
C PHE A 63 5.55 -1.71 10.98
N LYS A 64 6.60 -1.14 11.56
CA LYS A 64 7.12 0.19 11.17
C LYS A 64 7.56 0.22 9.70
N GLN A 65 8.28 -0.80 9.25
CA GLN A 65 8.73 -0.91 7.86
C GLN A 65 7.56 -0.97 6.88
N ARG A 66 6.48 -1.70 7.21
CA ARG A 66 5.26 -1.75 6.40
C ARG A 66 4.55 -0.40 6.32
N ILE A 67 4.43 0.31 7.45
CA ILE A 67 3.83 1.65 7.48
C ILE A 67 4.66 2.63 6.66
N GLU A 68 5.98 2.65 6.83
CA GLU A 68 6.87 3.56 6.11
C GLU A 68 6.77 3.34 4.60
N ARG A 69 6.77 2.08 4.16
CA ARG A 69 6.57 1.73 2.76
C ARG A 69 5.20 2.17 2.24
N ALA A 70 4.12 1.93 2.99
CA ALA A 70 2.78 2.35 2.61
C ALA A 70 2.69 3.89 2.49
N ARG A 71 3.38 4.63 3.37
CA ARG A 71 3.49 6.08 3.28
C ARG A 71 4.20 6.53 2.01
N THR A 72 5.33 5.90 1.67
CA THR A 72 6.06 6.20 0.43
C THR A 72 5.22 5.94 -0.82
N LEU A 73 4.52 4.80 -0.88
CA LEU A 73 3.64 4.48 -2.01
C LEU A 73 2.47 5.45 -2.14
N ALA A 74 1.92 5.91 -1.03
CA ALA A 74 0.84 6.90 -1.00
C ALA A 74 1.33 8.35 -1.18
N GLY A 75 2.64 8.58 -1.36
CA GLY A 75 3.23 9.93 -1.44
C GLY A 75 3.08 10.74 -0.14
N LEU A 76 2.86 10.07 0.99
CA LEU A 76 2.72 10.64 2.32
C LEU A 76 4.07 10.79 3.03
N ASP A 77 5.15 10.26 2.47
CA ASP A 77 6.54 10.49 2.86
C ASP A 77 6.91 11.97 2.84
N LYS A 78 6.34 12.72 1.89
CA LYS A 78 6.56 14.16 1.71
C LYS A 78 5.70 15.04 2.59
N LYS A 79 4.67 14.47 3.24
CA LYS A 79 3.81 15.21 4.17
C LYS A 79 4.43 15.14 5.56
N PRO A 80 4.83 16.28 6.15
CA PRO A 80 5.23 16.29 7.55
C PRO A 80 4.07 15.73 8.36
N LEU A 81 4.39 14.76 9.23
CA LEU A 81 3.47 14.29 10.27
C LEU A 81 3.40 15.37 11.36
N ASP A 82 2.83 16.52 11.04
CA ASP A 82 2.45 17.53 12.03
C ASP A 82 1.10 17.17 12.66
N PHE A 83 0.85 15.87 12.85
CA PHE A 83 -0.19 15.40 13.74
C PHE A 83 0.50 15.07 15.05
N PRO A 84 0.60 16.02 15.99
CA PRO A 84 1.01 15.65 17.33
C PRO A 84 -0.07 14.68 17.84
N LEU A 85 0.28 13.40 17.87
CA LEU A 85 -0.46 12.38 18.61
C LEU A 85 -0.16 12.58 20.10
N ASP A 86 -0.37 13.82 20.56
CA ASP A 86 -0.11 14.28 21.90
C ASP A 86 -1.25 13.88 22.84
N GLU A 87 -1.12 14.27 24.10
CA GLU A 87 -2.07 13.92 25.14
C GLU A 87 -3.46 14.54 24.90
N GLU A 88 -3.53 15.69 24.23
CA GLU A 88 -4.79 16.30 23.81
C GLU A 88 -5.45 15.51 22.68
N TRP A 89 -4.69 15.10 21.66
CA TRP A 89 -5.20 14.21 20.62
C TRP A 89 -5.73 12.90 21.22
N ARG A 90 -4.98 12.30 22.16
CA ARG A 90 -5.40 11.07 22.85
C ARG A 90 -6.73 11.26 23.59
N LYS A 91 -6.84 12.34 24.34
CA LYS A 91 -8.05 12.69 25.09
C LYS A 91 -9.26 12.89 24.19
N ASN A 92 -9.05 13.50 23.02
CA ASN A 92 -10.11 13.68 22.03
C ASN A 92 -10.47 12.33 21.37
N PHE A 93 -9.49 11.49 21.03
CA PHE A 93 -9.73 10.15 20.46
C PHE A 93 -10.53 9.24 21.38
N ASP A 94 -10.22 9.27 22.68
CA ASP A 94 -10.92 8.47 23.70
C ASP A 94 -12.32 9.04 24.03
N ASP A 95 -12.68 10.23 23.56
CA ASP A 95 -14.02 10.79 23.67
C ASP A 95 -14.94 10.25 22.56
N PRO A 96 -15.97 9.44 22.90
CA PRO A 96 -16.91 8.91 21.91
C PRO A 96 -17.69 10.00 21.17
N ALA A 97 -17.91 11.18 21.77
CA ALA A 97 -18.60 12.29 21.13
C ALA A 97 -17.73 12.93 20.03
N TRP A 98 -16.43 13.04 20.26
CA TRP A 98 -15.50 13.57 19.26
C TRP A 98 -15.42 12.66 18.03
N GLY A 99 -15.34 11.35 18.23
CA GLY A 99 -15.38 10.38 17.13
C GLY A 99 -16.67 10.45 16.33
N ARG A 100 -17.83 10.60 17.00
CA ARG A 100 -19.13 10.76 16.33
C ARG A 100 -19.16 12.02 15.47
N SER A 101 -18.65 13.13 15.98
CA SER A 101 -18.58 14.39 15.24
C SER A 101 -17.66 14.31 14.03
N LEU A 102 -16.49 13.68 14.18
CA LEU A 102 -15.53 13.49 13.09
C LEU A 102 -16.11 12.67 11.92
N PHE A 103 -16.95 11.68 12.23
CA PHE A 103 -17.60 10.84 11.22
C PHE A 103 -19.01 11.30 10.83
N GLY A 104 -19.48 12.45 11.31
CA GLY A 104 -20.82 12.97 11.02
C GLY A 104 -21.95 12.08 11.57
N LEU A 105 -21.67 11.34 12.65
CA LEU A 105 -22.61 10.49 13.39
C LEU A 105 -23.21 11.18 14.61
N ASP A 106 -23.00 12.49 14.72
CA ASP A 106 -23.78 13.35 15.59
C ASP A 106 -25.21 13.20 15.10
N THR A 107 -26.01 12.45 15.86
CA THR A 107 -27.39 12.16 15.54
C THR A 107 -28.09 13.49 15.27
N GLU A 108 -28.45 13.74 14.02
CA GLU A 108 -29.42 14.76 13.68
C GLU A 108 -30.75 14.34 14.32
N GLU A 109 -30.93 14.70 15.59
CA GLU A 109 -32.25 14.93 16.15
C GLU A 109 -32.74 16.28 15.58
N LYS A 110 -32.79 16.37 14.25
CA LYS A 110 -33.50 17.45 13.57
C LYS A 110 -34.99 17.16 13.70
N ALA A 111 -35.55 17.74 14.76
CA ALA A 111 -36.86 18.38 14.79
C ALA A 111 -37.85 17.92 13.71
N SER A 112 -38.70 16.95 14.06
CA SER A 112 -40.05 16.88 13.49
C SER A 112 -41.03 16.96 14.64
N LYS A 113 -41.44 18.20 14.92
CA LYS A 113 -42.51 18.55 15.84
C LYS A 113 -43.81 18.57 15.04
N PRO A 114 -44.79 17.69 15.30
CA PRO A 114 -46.19 18.04 15.07
C PRO A 114 -46.71 18.94 16.19
#